data_AF-A0A431UC82-F1
#
_entry.id   AF-A0A431UC82-F1
#
_cell.length_a   1.000
_cell.length_b   1.000
_cell.length_c   1.000
_cell.angle_alpha   90.00
_cell.angle_beta   90.00
_cell.angle_gamma   90.00
#
_symmetry.space_group_name_H-M   'P 1'
#
loop_
_entity.id
_entity.type
_entity.pdbx_description
1 polymer ?
#
loop_
_entity_poly.entity_id
_entity_poly.type
_entity_poly.pdbx_seq_one_letter_code
_entity_poly.pdbx_strand_id
1 'polypeptide(L)'
;MGNIYSAQNIAAYFIYELNEQRVFINSEALQHLLAKVEMDWKSRFGHSAFSENVSSLTTSKYAVKEVYEAYKECGECHLQIPAKEWHLEYGKFQLVHRPYGVPAFTADEQMLINNIIAKYREVILKKVS
;
A
#
# COMPACT_ATOMS: atom_id res chain seq x y z
N MET A 1 -5.95 18.98 6.73
CA MET A 1 -6.69 17.81 7.23
C MET A 1 -6.37 16.70 6.26
N GLY A 2 -5.71 15.63 6.72
CA GLY A 2 -5.41 14.49 5.87
C GLY A 2 -6.67 13.62 5.73
N ASN A 3 -6.86 13.02 4.57
CA ASN A 3 -7.92 12.04 4.37
C ASN A 3 -7.51 10.69 4.96
N ILE A 4 -8.50 9.86 5.23
CA ILE A 4 -8.30 8.47 5.66
C ILE A 4 -8.61 7.58 4.47
N TYR A 5 -7.69 6.67 4.14
CA TYR A 5 -7.81 5.77 2.99
C TYR A 5 -7.86 4.30 3.46
N SER A 6 -8.39 3.41 2.62
CA SER A 6 -8.18 1.96 2.85
C SER A 6 -6.71 1.62 2.56
N ALA A 7 -6.11 0.78 3.40
CA ALA A 7 -4.73 0.37 3.18
C ALA A 7 -4.60 -0.49 1.93
N GLN A 8 -5.65 -1.21 1.54
CA GLN A 8 -5.68 -1.98 0.30
C GLN A 8 -5.57 -1.09 -0.94
N ASN A 9 -6.24 0.07 -0.95
CA ASN A 9 -6.12 1.06 -2.03
C ASN A 9 -4.70 1.63 -2.13
N ILE A 10 -4.10 2.00 -1.00
CA ILE A 10 -2.72 2.52 -0.96
C ILE A 10 -1.73 1.42 -1.37
N ALA A 11 -1.92 0.19 -0.89
CA ALA A 11 -1.10 -0.96 -1.25
C ALA A 11 -1.15 -1.24 -2.75
N ALA A 12 -2.34 -1.17 -3.35
CA ALA A 12 -2.51 -1.36 -4.77
C ALA A 12 -1.86 -0.27 -5.61
N TYR A 13 -1.96 0.98 -5.16
CA TYR A 13 -1.26 2.11 -5.77
C TYR A 13 0.26 1.88 -5.77
N PHE A 14 0.84 1.44 -4.64
CA PHE A 14 2.27 1.10 -4.59
C PHE A 14 2.66 0.00 -5.56
N ILE A 15 1.86 -1.08 -5.66
CA ILE A 15 2.13 -2.17 -6.59
C ILE A 15 2.09 -1.65 -8.04
N TYR A 16 1.10 -0.84 -8.39
CA TYR A 16 0.98 -0.25 -9.72
C TYR A 16 2.19 0.62 -10.08
N GLU A 17 2.50 1.61 -9.24
CA GLU A 17 3.62 2.54 -9.47
C GLU A 17 4.97 1.84 -9.53
N LEU A 18 5.22 0.89 -8.63
CA LEU A 18 6.50 0.16 -8.60
C LEU A 18 6.63 -0.78 -9.80
N ASN A 19 5.53 -1.38 -10.26
CA ASN A 19 5.55 -2.21 -11.46
C ASN A 19 5.75 -1.40 -12.73
N GLU A 20 5.13 -0.22 -12.87
CA GLU A 20 5.41 0.69 -13.99
C GLU A 20 6.89 1.08 -14.04
N GLN A 21 7.51 1.25 -12.88
CA GLN A 21 8.94 1.54 -12.74
C GLN A 21 9.83 0.30 -12.81
N ARG A 22 9.27 -0.90 -13.01
CA ARG A 22 9.95 -2.21 -13.03
C ARG A 22 10.76 -2.49 -11.76
N VAL A 23 10.28 -2.01 -10.62
CA VAL A 23 10.88 -2.20 -9.31
C VAL A 23 10.27 -3.43 -8.65
N PHE A 24 11.13 -4.31 -8.14
CA PHE A 24 10.70 -5.49 -7.42
C PHE A 24 9.98 -5.11 -6.11
N ILE A 25 8.76 -5.62 -5.95
CA ILE A 25 7.97 -5.54 -4.72
C ILE A 25 7.44 -6.92 -4.33
N ASN A 26 7.54 -7.25 -3.04
CA ASN A 26 6.97 -8.46 -2.42
C ASN A 26 6.04 -8.08 -1.25
N SER A 27 5.37 -9.08 -0.66
CA SER A 27 4.43 -8.88 0.45
C SER A 27 5.05 -8.21 1.68
N GLU A 28 6.29 -8.56 2.03
CA GLU A 28 7.02 -7.98 3.15
C GLU A 28 7.40 -6.52 2.91
N ALA A 29 7.95 -6.20 1.73
CA ALA A 29 8.29 -4.84 1.36
C ALA A 29 7.05 -3.93 1.33
N LEU A 30 5.91 -4.46 0.89
CA LEU A 30 4.64 -3.74 0.91
C LEU A 30 4.23 -3.38 2.35
N GLN A 31 4.40 -4.30 3.32
CA GLN A 31 4.14 -4.01 4.73
C GLN A 31 5.10 -2.93 5.28
N HIS A 32 6.37 -2.96 4.90
CA HIS A 32 7.33 -1.91 5.27
C HIS A 32 6.94 -0.54 4.67
N LEU A 33 6.48 -0.50 3.42
CA LEU A 33 6.01 0.72 2.79
C LEU A 33 4.78 1.28 3.51
N LEU A 34 3.79 0.44 3.82
CA LEU A 34 2.60 0.86 4.57
C LEU A 34 2.95 1.36 5.97
N ALA A 35 3.88 0.70 6.68
CA ALA A 35 4.35 1.15 7.98
C ALA A 35 5.01 2.53 7.92
N LYS A 36 5.80 2.77 6.87
CA LYS A 36 6.46 4.06 6.65
C LYS A 36 5.46 5.15 6.30
N VAL A 37 4.45 4.84 5.49
CA VAL A 37 3.32 5.74 5.25
C VAL A 37 2.67 6.10 6.57
N GLU A 38 2.27 5.13 7.39
CA GLU A 38 1.64 5.41 8.69
C GLU A 38 2.49 6.33 9.58
N MET A 39 3.78 6.05 9.67
CA MET A 39 4.70 6.83 10.51
C MET A 39 4.83 8.28 10.01
N ASP A 40 5.08 8.46 8.71
CA ASP A 40 5.24 9.79 8.10
C ASP A 40 3.90 10.56 8.10
N TRP A 41 2.78 9.86 7.93
CA TRP A 41 1.43 10.43 7.96
C TRP A 41 1.05 10.90 9.37
N LYS A 42 1.27 10.06 10.38
CA LYS A 42 1.03 10.41 11.78
C LYS A 42 1.91 11.59 12.21
N SER A 43 3.15 11.65 11.72
CA SER A 43 4.05 12.77 12.01
C SER A 43 3.60 14.08 11.34
N ARG A 44 3.00 14.03 10.15
CA ARG A 44 2.63 15.24 9.39
C ARG A 44 1.19 15.72 9.65
N PHE A 45 0.26 14.79 9.83
CA PHE A 45 -1.18 15.08 9.97
C PHE A 45 -1.74 14.77 11.36
N GLY A 46 -0.98 14.10 12.23
CA GLY A 46 -1.38 13.80 13.61
C GLY A 46 -2.39 12.66 13.77
N HIS A 47 -2.83 12.03 12.68
CA HIS A 47 -3.76 10.90 12.67
C HIS A 47 -3.26 9.76 11.77
N SER A 48 -3.92 8.60 11.86
CA SER A 48 -3.60 7.43 11.03
C SER A 48 -3.95 7.68 9.56
N ALA A 49 -3.17 7.10 8.65
CA ALA A 49 -3.45 7.14 7.20
C ALA A 49 -4.57 6.17 6.81
N PHE A 50 -4.76 5.13 7.62
CA PHE A 50 -5.57 3.97 7.27
C PHE A 50 -6.88 3.93 8.08
N SER A 51 -7.96 3.49 7.43
CA SER A 51 -9.22 3.18 8.11
C SER A 51 -9.17 1.84 8.86
N GLU A 52 -8.22 0.98 8.52
CA GLU A 52 -8.06 -0.37 9.05
C GLU A 52 -7.16 -0.36 10.31
N ASN A 53 -7.25 -1.41 11.13
CA ASN A 53 -6.41 -1.52 12.32
C ASN A 53 -4.94 -1.72 11.95
N VAL A 54 -4.14 -0.69 12.21
CA VAL A 54 -2.69 -0.72 12.00
C VAL A 54 -2.00 -1.33 13.21
N SER A 55 -1.15 -2.33 12.98
CA SER A 55 -0.27 -2.90 13.98
C SER A 55 1.15 -2.38 13.79
N SER A 56 1.87 -2.16 14.90
CA SER A 56 3.27 -1.77 14.84
C SER A 56 4.12 -2.94 14.33
N LEU A 57 4.96 -2.71 13.32
CA LEU A 57 5.91 -3.70 12.78
C LEU A 57 6.83 -4.32 13.87
N THR A 58 7.09 -3.57 14.94
CA THR A 58 7.91 -4.00 16.07
C THR A 58 7.23 -5.08 16.92
N THR A 59 5.90 -5.11 16.94
CA THR A 59 5.09 -6.02 17.76
C THR A 59 4.45 -7.12 16.92
N SER A 60 4.27 -6.90 15.62
CA SER A 60 3.67 -7.84 14.69
C SER A 60 4.41 -7.79 13.35
N LYS A 61 4.60 -8.93 12.67
CA LYS A 61 5.29 -9.00 11.35
C LYS A 61 4.55 -8.28 10.22
N TYR A 62 3.49 -7.54 10.51
CA TYR A 62 2.62 -6.88 9.55
C TYR A 62 2.26 -5.47 10.05
N ALA A 63 2.17 -4.53 9.11
CA ALA A 63 1.64 -3.19 9.35
C ALA A 63 0.11 -3.23 9.34
N VAL A 64 -0.45 -3.89 8.33
CA VAL A 64 -1.89 -4.02 8.14
C VAL A 64 -2.22 -5.48 7.90
N LYS A 65 -3.01 -6.05 8.81
CA LYS A 65 -3.35 -7.49 8.80
C LYS A 65 -4.06 -7.91 7.52
N GLU A 66 -5.01 -7.10 7.07
CA GLU A 66 -5.83 -7.39 5.89
C GLU A 66 -4.98 -7.47 4.61
N VAL A 67 -4.09 -6.48 4.41
CA VAL A 67 -3.13 -6.50 3.31
C VAL A 67 -2.18 -7.69 3.43
N TYR A 68 -1.71 -8.01 4.65
CA TYR A 68 -0.81 -9.14 4.85
C TYR A 68 -1.48 -10.47 4.48
N GLU A 69 -2.72 -10.69 4.90
CA GLU A 69 -3.49 -11.89 4.58
C GLU A 69 -3.78 -11.98 3.08
N ALA A 70 -4.15 -10.87 2.42
CA ALA A 70 -4.45 -10.81 1.00
C ALA A 70 -3.24 -11.19 0.10
N TYR A 71 -2.02 -10.86 0.52
CA TYR A 71 -0.80 -11.15 -0.26
C TYR A 71 0.04 -12.28 0.34
N LYS A 72 -0.44 -12.97 1.38
CA LYS A 72 0.27 -14.08 2.03
C LYS A 72 0.54 -15.22 1.05
N GLU A 73 -0.40 -15.48 0.15
CA GLU A 73 -0.31 -16.53 -0.87
C GLU A 73 0.77 -16.25 -1.92
N CYS A 74 1.09 -14.97 -2.16
CA CYS A 74 2.15 -14.57 -3.07
C CYS A 74 3.56 -14.73 -2.47
N GLY A 75 3.67 -14.93 -1.16
CA GLY A 75 4.95 -15.19 -0.48
C GLY A 75 6.03 -14.14 -0.79
N GLU A 76 7.22 -14.63 -1.18
CA GLU A 76 8.37 -13.82 -1.61
C GLU A 76 8.35 -13.48 -3.11
N CYS A 77 7.35 -13.94 -3.86
CA CYS A 77 7.26 -13.66 -5.28
C CYS A 77 6.96 -12.18 -5.54
N HIS A 78 7.39 -11.72 -6.72
CA HIS A 78 7.10 -10.37 -7.17
C HIS A 78 5.59 -10.18 -7.40
N LEU A 79 5.01 -9.16 -6.77
CA LEU A 79 3.61 -8.80 -6.95
C LEU A 79 3.43 -8.08 -8.29
N GLN A 80 3.03 -8.80 -9.34
CA GLN A 80 2.83 -8.23 -10.68
C GLN A 80 1.51 -7.46 -10.84
N ILE A 81 0.49 -7.82 -10.07
CA ILE A 81 -0.85 -7.23 -10.16
C ILE A 81 -1.31 -6.99 -8.72
N PRO A 82 -1.92 -5.81 -8.42
CA PRO A 82 -2.56 -5.63 -7.13
C PRO A 82 -3.62 -6.70 -6.90
N ALA A 83 -3.83 -7.07 -5.62
CA ALA A 83 -4.91 -7.96 -5.19
C ALA A 83 -6.24 -7.44 -5.75
N LYS A 84 -7.19 -8.34 -5.96
CA LYS A 84 -8.44 -8.04 -6.63
C LYS A 84 -9.54 -8.16 -5.58
N GLU A 85 -10.16 -7.05 -5.20
CA GLU A 85 -11.30 -7.11 -4.30
C GLU A 85 -12.57 -7.43 -5.08
N TRP A 86 -13.32 -8.40 -4.58
CA TRP A 86 -14.63 -8.75 -5.10
C TRP A 86 -15.67 -7.80 -4.52
N HIS A 87 -16.07 -6.78 -5.28
CA HIS A 87 -17.11 -5.85 -4.85
C HIS A 87 -18.50 -6.29 -5.35
N LEU A 88 -19.45 -6.45 -4.42
CA LEU A 88 -20.87 -6.66 -4.72
C LEU A 88 -21.60 -5.31 -4.58
N GLU A 89 -21.91 -4.65 -5.70
CA GLU A 89 -22.75 -3.45 -5.69
C GLU A 89 -24.17 -3.82 -5.25
N TYR A 90 -24.71 -3.13 -4.25
CA TYR A 90 -26.08 -3.35 -3.75
C TYR A 90 -27.09 -3.17 -4.91
N GLY A 91 -27.84 -4.22 -5.25
CA GLY A 91 -28.79 -4.22 -6.38
C GLY A 91 -28.30 -4.88 -7.67
N LYS A 92 -27.09 -5.46 -7.70
CA LYS A 92 -26.60 -6.28 -8.83
C LYS A 92 -26.24 -7.68 -8.36
N PHE A 93 -26.61 -8.71 -9.14
CA PHE A 93 -26.26 -10.12 -8.90
C PHE A 93 -24.89 -10.52 -9.50
N GLN A 94 -24.15 -9.57 -10.07
CA GLN A 94 -22.85 -9.81 -10.69
C GLN A 94 -21.75 -9.14 -9.88
N LEU A 95 -20.78 -9.95 -9.46
CA LEU A 95 -19.52 -9.54 -8.89
C LEU A 95 -18.74 -8.70 -9.92
N VAL A 96 -18.45 -7.44 -9.60
CA VAL A 96 -17.72 -6.55 -10.51
C VAL A 96 -16.26 -6.48 -10.08
N HIS A 97 -15.38 -6.84 -11.00
CA HIS A 97 -13.94 -6.80 -10.78
C HIS A 97 -13.42 -5.39 -11.00
N ARG A 98 -13.14 -4.63 -9.94
CA ARG A 98 -12.47 -3.34 -10.06
C ARG A 98 -10.99 -3.47 -9.65
N PRO A 99 -10.02 -3.01 -10.46
CA PRO A 99 -8.73 -2.68 -9.91
C PRO A 99 -8.93 -1.57 -8.87
N TYR A 100 -8.20 -1.63 -7.76
CA TYR A 100 -8.25 -0.55 -6.77
C TYR A 100 -7.98 0.78 -7.46
N GLY A 101 -8.86 1.77 -7.22
CA GLY A 101 -8.73 3.09 -7.80
C GLY A 101 -7.53 3.82 -7.19
N VAL A 102 -6.89 4.68 -7.99
CA VAL A 102 -5.89 5.63 -7.46
C VAL A 102 -6.56 6.41 -6.33
N PRO A 103 -6.02 6.36 -5.09
CA PRO A 103 -6.58 7.14 -4.00
C PRO A 103 -6.59 8.62 -4.40
N ALA A 104 -7.67 9.32 -4.09
CA ALA A 104 -7.81 10.74 -4.41
C ALA A 104 -6.94 11.60 -3.47
N PHE A 105 -5.62 11.44 -3.57
CA PHE A 105 -4.64 12.14 -2.76
C PHE A 105 -4.71 13.65 -3.01
N THR A 106 -4.59 14.42 -1.94
CA THR A 106 -4.28 15.84 -2.04
C THR A 106 -2.82 16.04 -2.46
N ALA A 107 -2.46 17.21 -2.97
CA ALA A 107 -1.10 17.48 -3.47
C ALA A 107 -0.01 17.21 -2.41
N ASP A 108 -0.27 17.56 -1.14
CA ASP A 108 0.63 17.29 -0.01
C ASP A 108 0.80 15.79 0.28
N GLU A 109 -0.29 15.03 0.24
CA GLU A 109 -0.29 13.58 0.45
C GLU A 109 0.43 12.86 -0.70
N GLN A 110 0.17 13.28 -1.94
CA GLN A 110 0.83 12.73 -3.11
C GLN A 110 2.34 12.99 -3.07
N MET A 111 2.76 14.18 -2.64
CA MET A 111 4.18 14.51 -2.47
C MET A 111 4.84 13.61 -1.40
N LEU A 112 4.14 13.32 -0.31
CA LEU A 112 4.61 12.41 0.73
C LEU A 112 4.78 10.97 0.20
N ILE A 113 3.77 10.45 -0.49
CA ILE A 113 3.83 9.11 -1.11
C ILE A 113 4.96 9.02 -2.14
N ASN A 114 5.09 10.01 -3.02
CA ASN A 114 6.16 10.05 -4.02
C ASN A 114 7.56 10.06 -3.37
N ASN A 115 7.74 10.79 -2.27
CA ASN A 115 8.99 10.78 -1.51
C ASN A 115 9.29 9.41 -0.91
N ILE A 116 8.27 8.68 -0.45
CA ILE A 116 8.43 7.32 0.09
C ILE A 116 8.84 6.35 -1.02
N ILE A 117 8.20 6.42 -2.20
CA ILE A 117 8.53 5.61 -3.39
C ILE A 117 9.97 5.90 -3.84
N ALA A 118 10.34 7.17 -3.96
CA ALA A 118 11.68 7.57 -4.37
C ALA A 118 12.75 7.04 -3.41
N LYS A 119 12.56 7.19 -2.09
CA LYS A 119 13.48 6.64 -1.08
C LYS A 119 13.57 5.12 -1.15
N TYR A 120 12.46 4.44 -1.36
CA TYR A 120 12.45 2.97 -1.48
C TYR A 120 13.26 2.52 -2.69
N ARG A 121 13.09 3.19 -3.83
CA ARG A 121 13.87 2.94 -5.05
C ARG A 121 15.37 3.14 -4.81
N GLU A 122 15.78 4.21 -4.14
CA GLU A 122 17.19 4.43 -3.81
C GLU A 122 17.77 3.30 -2.97
N VAL A 123 17.02 2.80 -1.98
CA VAL A 123 17.45 1.70 -1.12
C VAL A 123 17.60 0.41 -1.92
N ILE A 124 16.66 0.10 -2.81
CA ILE A 124 16.77 -1.08 -3.68
C ILE A 124 18.00 -0.98 -4.59
N LEU A 125 18.16 0.15 -5.28
CA LEU A 125 19.27 0.34 -6.22
C LEU A 125 20.64 0.22 -5.52
N LYS A 126 20.76 0.76 -4.30
CA LYS A 126 21.97 0.60 -3.47
C LYS A 126 22.23 -0.83 -3.01
N LYS A 127 21.20 -1.67 -2.90
CA LYS A 127 21.34 -3.08 -2.49
C LYS A 127 21.81 -3.98 -3.64
N VAL A 128 21.69 -3.51 -4.88
CA VAL A 128 22.01 -4.24 -6.11
C VAL A 128 23.35 -3.79 -6.73
N SER A 129 23.92 -2.68 -6.26
CA SER A 129 25.28 -2.20 -6.63
C SER A 129 26.35 -2.81 -5.72
#